data_AF-A0A117K9X2-F1
#
_entry.id   AF-A0A117K9X2-F1
#
_cell.length_a   1.000
_cell.length_b   1.000
_cell.length_c   1.000
_cell.angle_alpha   90.00
_cell.angle_beta   90.00
_cell.angle_gamma   90.00
#
_symmetry.space_group_name_H-M   'P 1'
#
loop_
_entity.id
_entity.type
_entity.pdbx_description
1 polymer ?
#
loop_
_entity_poly.entity_id
_entity_poly.type
_entity_poly.pdbx_seq_one_letter_code
_entity_poly.pdbx_strand_id
1 'polypeptide(L)'
;MEDFYLSKKLDNDQIINTLSEVFSDLTVFYCDLNNDQPEKLNLDNPNHIIFNTQEDFGIQEFSFVISIYRTPDTYHEQRQLYLGKIFSDKYKIRTLVPFTKPDEPNEPYYDIVFENGKTYLTDDSDIDFSNKTGVIKILKEYDLPVIKFDEKAEFIDH
;
A
#
# COMPACT_ATOMS: atom_id res chain seq x y z
N MET A 1 -5.34 -1.39 8.70
CA MET A 1 -3.89 -1.33 8.37
C MET A 1 -3.77 -1.53 6.88
N GLU A 2 -2.97 -0.71 6.21
CA GLU A 2 -2.81 -0.73 4.75
C GLU A 2 -1.39 -1.18 4.42
N ASP A 3 -1.22 -2.32 3.76
CA ASP A 3 0.09 -2.85 3.39
C ASP A 3 0.27 -2.91 1.88
N PHE A 4 1.30 -2.29 1.32
CA PHE A 4 1.61 -2.47 -0.09
C PHE A 4 3.11 -2.59 -0.31
N TYR A 5 3.45 -3.37 -1.33
CA TYR A 5 4.80 -3.85 -1.57
C TYR A 5 5.33 -3.22 -2.84
N LEU A 6 6.61 -2.86 -2.83
CA LEU A 6 7.26 -2.12 -3.90
C LEU A 6 8.40 -2.96 -4.46
N SER A 7 8.60 -2.90 -5.78
CA SER A 7 9.73 -3.53 -6.44
C SER A 7 11.06 -2.81 -6.24
N LYS A 8 11.04 -1.69 -5.52
CA LYS A 8 12.20 -0.88 -5.22
C LYS A 8 12.00 -0.17 -3.87
N LYS A 9 13.06 -0.15 -3.07
CA LYS A 9 13.13 0.64 -1.84
C LYS A 9 12.98 2.13 -2.12
N LEU A 10 12.15 2.78 -1.30
CA LEU A 10 12.07 4.24 -1.20
C LEU A 10 12.61 4.67 0.16
N ASP A 11 13.18 5.86 0.23
CA ASP A 11 13.58 6.46 1.50
C ASP A 11 12.37 7.10 2.21
N ASN A 12 12.52 7.38 3.51
CA ASN A 12 11.44 7.93 4.32
C ASN A 12 11.00 9.31 3.83
N ASP A 13 11.91 10.14 3.30
CA ASP A 13 11.58 11.47 2.80
C ASP A 13 10.68 11.37 1.55
N GLN A 14 10.96 10.43 0.65
CA GLN A 14 10.12 10.12 -0.50
C GLN A 14 8.71 9.72 -0.09
N ILE A 15 8.59 8.86 0.92
CA ILE A 15 7.29 8.39 1.43
C ILE A 15 6.55 9.54 2.12
N ILE A 16 7.21 10.29 3.00
CA ILE A 16 6.65 11.47 3.70
C ILE A 16 6.14 12.49 2.69
N ASN A 17 6.96 12.85 1.70
CA ASN A 17 6.58 13.83 0.69
C ASN A 17 5.38 13.35 -0.12
N THR A 18 5.35 12.08 -0.53
CA THR A 18 4.21 11.54 -1.29
C THR A 18 2.94 11.51 -0.46
N LEU A 19 2.98 11.03 0.79
CA LEU A 19 1.80 11.03 1.64
C LEU A 19 1.32 12.45 1.96
N SER A 20 2.24 13.40 2.16
CA SER A 20 1.90 14.81 2.44
C SER A 20 1.37 15.53 1.20
N GLU A 21 1.80 15.16 0.00
CA GLU A 21 1.23 15.69 -1.25
C GLU A 21 -0.18 15.14 -1.50
N VAL A 22 -0.41 13.85 -1.22
CA VAL A 22 -1.69 13.18 -1.48
C VAL A 22 -2.72 13.58 -0.42
N PHE A 23 -2.31 13.66 0.84
CA PHE A 23 -3.16 13.98 1.98
C PHE A 23 -2.66 15.24 2.69
N SER A 24 -2.77 16.39 2.00
CA SER A 24 -2.20 17.66 2.46
C SER A 24 -2.75 18.21 3.76
N ASP A 25 -3.91 17.71 4.21
CA ASP A 25 -4.53 18.12 5.47
C ASP A 25 -4.12 17.21 6.65
N LEU A 26 -3.30 16.18 6.40
CA LEU A 26 -2.82 15.26 7.41
C LEU A 26 -1.37 15.55 7.81
N THR A 27 -1.04 15.26 9.07
CA THR A 27 0.34 15.22 9.54
C THR A 27 0.88 13.80 9.41
N VAL A 28 1.92 13.63 8.59
CA VAL A 28 2.55 12.34 8.34
C VAL A 28 3.64 12.07 9.37
N PHE A 29 3.62 10.88 9.97
CA PHE A 29 4.64 10.41 10.90
C PHE A 29 5.25 9.10 10.42
N TYR A 30 6.58 9.07 10.36
CA TYR A 30 7.30 7.80 10.35
C TYR A 30 7.37 7.26 11.78
N CYS A 31 7.01 5.99 11.99
CA CYS A 31 7.10 5.34 13.29
C CYS A 31 7.56 3.89 13.14
N ASP A 32 8.84 3.64 13.40
CA ASP A 32 9.31 2.26 13.62
C ASP A 32 8.84 1.81 15.00
N LEU A 33 7.98 0.78 15.05
CA LEU A 33 7.35 0.28 16.27
C LEU A 33 8.36 -0.24 17.31
N ASN A 34 9.62 -0.43 16.92
CA ASN A 34 10.71 -0.83 17.82
C ASN A 34 11.52 0.34 18.40
N ASN A 35 11.25 1.57 17.95
CA ASN A 35 11.96 2.78 18.34
C ASN A 35 11.05 3.75 19.13
N ASP A 36 11.65 4.83 19.64
CA ASP A 36 10.90 5.89 20.31
C ASP A 36 9.85 6.49 19.36
N GLN A 37 8.61 6.55 19.84
CA GLN A 37 7.51 7.18 19.10
C GLN A 37 7.80 8.68 18.90
N PRO A 38 7.41 9.27 17.75
CA PRO A 38 7.54 10.71 17.55
C PRO A 38 6.81 11.49 18.65
N GLU A 39 7.45 12.48 19.27
CA GLU A 39 6.91 13.19 20.45
C GLU A 39 5.50 13.79 20.26
N LYS A 40 5.17 14.18 19.02
CA LYS A 40 3.87 14.80 18.67
C LYS A 40 2.83 13.80 18.19
N LEU A 41 3.20 12.52 18.07
CA LEU A 41 2.29 11.50 17.60
C LEU A 41 1.18 11.27 18.63
N ASN A 42 -0.06 11.37 18.16
CA ASN A 42 -1.25 10.92 18.88
C ASN A 42 -1.96 9.89 18.00
N LEU A 43 -2.04 8.64 18.46
CA LEU A 43 -2.65 7.52 17.73
C LEU A 43 -4.18 7.66 17.59
N ASP A 44 -4.81 8.44 18.46
CA ASP A 44 -6.25 8.70 18.43
C ASP A 44 -6.62 9.94 17.61
N ASN A 45 -5.63 10.67 17.06
CA ASN A 45 -5.88 11.89 16.29
C ASN A 45 -6.17 11.57 14.81
N PRO A 46 -7.37 11.88 14.29
CA PRO A 46 -7.73 11.58 12.91
C PRO A 46 -6.98 12.40 11.86
N ASN A 47 -6.31 13.46 12.27
CA ASN A 47 -5.46 14.25 11.38
C ASN A 47 -4.03 13.71 11.30
N HIS A 48 -3.73 12.58 11.93
CA HIS A 48 -2.43 11.93 11.85
C HIS A 48 -2.51 10.69 10.94
N ILE A 49 -1.49 10.53 10.10
CA ILE A 49 -1.26 9.31 9.33
C ILE A 49 0.14 8.81 9.65
N ILE A 50 0.25 7.52 9.95
CA ILE A 50 1.49 6.89 10.39
C ILE A 50 1.90 5.91 9.33
N PHE A 51 3.19 5.85 9.04
CA PHE A 51 3.73 4.76 8.24
C PHE A 51 4.98 4.16 8.88
N ASN A 52 5.22 2.90 8.57
CA ASN A 52 6.49 2.24 8.78
C ASN A 52 6.89 1.49 7.51
N THR A 53 8.13 1.01 7.49
CA THR A 53 8.68 0.30 6.34
C THR A 53 9.39 -0.94 6.82
N GLN A 54 9.30 -2.03 6.06
CA GLN A 54 10.12 -3.22 6.29
C GLN A 54 10.82 -3.64 4.99
N GLU A 55 12.05 -4.08 5.15
CA GLU A 55 12.87 -4.63 4.07
C GLU A 55 12.91 -6.16 4.16
N ASP A 56 13.21 -6.78 3.03
CA ASP A 56 13.20 -8.23 2.85
C ASP A 56 11.86 -8.86 3.26
N PHE A 57 10.77 -8.11 3.16
CA PHE A 57 9.42 -8.59 3.47
C PHE A 57 8.69 -8.94 2.16
N GLY A 58 8.08 -10.13 2.08
CA GLY A 58 7.44 -10.64 0.86
C GLY A 58 8.37 -11.46 -0.04
N ILE A 59 8.13 -11.42 -1.35
CA ILE A 59 8.96 -12.12 -2.35
C ILE A 59 10.08 -11.25 -2.90
N GLN A 60 11.07 -11.87 -3.54
CA GLN A 60 12.24 -11.17 -4.09
C GLN A 60 11.90 -9.99 -5.01
N GLU A 61 10.81 -10.07 -5.78
CA GLU A 61 10.39 -9.00 -6.67
C GLU A 61 9.74 -7.81 -5.95
N PHE A 62 9.18 -8.02 -4.75
CA PHE A 62 8.42 -7.04 -3.97
C PHE A 62 8.89 -7.04 -2.51
N SER A 63 10.18 -6.80 -2.31
CA SER A 63 10.87 -7.01 -1.03
C SER A 63 10.78 -5.83 -0.05
N PHE A 64 10.09 -4.75 -0.41
CA PHE A 64 9.95 -3.55 0.41
C PHE A 64 8.48 -3.25 0.64
N VAL A 65 8.06 -3.24 1.90
CA VAL A 65 6.66 -2.96 2.28
C VAL A 65 6.57 -1.58 2.93
N ILE A 66 5.50 -0.87 2.61
CA ILE A 66 5.03 0.30 3.34
C ILE A 66 3.74 -0.09 4.04
N SER A 67 3.72 0.03 5.37
CA SER A 67 2.52 -0.20 6.18
C SER A 67 2.02 1.13 6.72
N ILE A 68 0.74 1.42 6.49
CA ILE A 68 0.10 2.67 6.90
C ILE A 68 -1.01 2.41 7.92
N TYR A 69 -1.08 3.30 8.91
CA TYR A 69 -2.04 3.29 9.99
C TYR A 69 -2.71 4.66 10.14
N ARG A 70 -4.02 4.63 10.37
CA ARG A 70 -4.86 5.79 10.61
C ARG A 70 -5.98 5.43 11.58
N THR A 71 -6.45 6.42 12.33
CA THR A 71 -7.65 6.33 13.17
C THR A 71 -8.68 7.37 12.69
N PRO A 72 -9.95 7.04 12.43
CA PRO A 72 -10.49 5.68 12.38
C PRO A 72 -9.96 4.90 11.17
N ASP A 73 -9.79 3.59 11.34
CA ASP A 73 -9.38 2.67 10.28
C ASP A 73 -10.57 2.33 9.36
N THR A 74 -10.95 3.29 8.52
CA THR A 74 -12.03 3.15 7.53
C THR A 74 -11.48 3.13 6.12
N TYR A 75 -12.11 2.36 5.24
CA TYR A 75 -11.75 2.25 3.81
C TYR A 75 -10.27 1.90 3.54
N HIS A 76 -9.62 1.15 4.42
CA HIS A 76 -8.19 0.84 4.27
C HIS A 76 -7.90 0.05 3.00
N GLU A 77 -8.71 -0.96 2.65
CA GLU A 77 -8.49 -1.76 1.44
C GLU A 77 -8.51 -0.88 0.17
N GLN A 78 -9.45 0.07 0.08
CA GLN A 78 -9.55 1.00 -1.04
C GLN A 78 -8.37 1.99 -1.04
N ARG A 79 -7.99 2.51 0.13
CA ARG A 79 -6.88 3.46 0.26
C ARG A 79 -5.53 2.80 -0.06
N GLN A 80 -5.35 1.54 0.31
CA GLN A 80 -4.20 0.72 -0.03
C GLN A 80 -4.04 0.56 -1.54
N LEU A 81 -5.12 0.25 -2.27
CA LEU A 81 -5.12 0.23 -3.74
C LEU A 81 -4.80 1.61 -4.34
N TYR A 82 -5.42 2.66 -3.81
CA TYR A 82 -5.20 4.04 -4.25
C TYR A 82 -3.74 4.48 -4.09
N LEU A 83 -3.15 4.21 -2.93
CA LEU A 83 -1.75 4.54 -2.64
C LEU A 83 -0.79 3.69 -3.47
N GLY A 84 -1.01 2.37 -3.58
CA GLY A 84 -0.21 1.50 -4.45
C GLY A 84 -0.11 2.06 -5.87
N LYS A 85 -1.25 2.45 -6.45
CA LYS A 85 -1.29 3.12 -7.76
C LYS A 85 -0.48 4.43 -7.80
N ILE A 86 -0.66 5.32 -6.83
CA ILE A 86 0.06 6.60 -6.77
C ILE A 86 1.58 6.37 -6.73
N PHE A 87 2.05 5.46 -5.88
CA PHE A 87 3.47 5.14 -5.75
C PHE A 87 4.01 4.52 -7.05
N SER A 88 3.28 3.60 -7.66
CA SER A 88 3.65 3.04 -8.97
C SER A 88 3.80 4.13 -10.04
N ASP A 89 2.79 5.00 -10.16
CA ASP A 89 2.75 6.04 -11.18
C ASP A 89 3.82 7.12 -10.96
N LYS A 90 4.04 7.54 -9.72
CA LYS A 90 5.00 8.60 -9.35
C LYS A 90 6.44 8.15 -9.53
N TYR A 91 6.77 6.94 -9.08
CA TYR A 91 8.15 6.45 -9.07
C TYR A 91 8.50 5.54 -10.26
N LYS A 92 7.53 5.21 -11.12
CA LYS A 92 7.69 4.28 -12.26
C LYS A 92 8.23 2.92 -11.80
N ILE A 93 7.66 2.42 -10.70
CA ILE A 93 7.98 1.13 -10.10
C ILE A 93 6.75 0.22 -10.13
N ARG A 94 6.96 -1.09 -9.95
CA ARG A 94 5.85 -2.00 -9.72
C ARG A 94 5.45 -1.92 -8.26
N THR A 95 4.14 -1.95 -8.01
CA THR A 95 3.60 -2.11 -6.67
C THR A 95 2.64 -3.29 -6.64
N LEU A 96 2.68 -4.06 -5.58
CA LEU A 96 1.72 -5.13 -5.29
C LEU A 96 0.85 -4.73 -4.10
N VAL A 97 -0.45 -5.00 -4.21
CA VAL A 97 -1.45 -4.75 -3.19
C VAL A 97 -2.29 -6.02 -3.00
N PRO A 98 -2.31 -6.61 -1.79
CA PRO A 98 -3.25 -7.67 -1.43
C PRO A 98 -4.68 -7.32 -1.81
N PHE A 99 -5.40 -8.25 -2.43
CA PHE A 99 -6.71 -7.97 -3.02
C PHE A 99 -7.70 -9.11 -2.87
N THR A 100 -8.79 -8.86 -2.16
CA THR A 100 -9.92 -9.79 -2.15
C THR A 100 -10.76 -9.60 -3.41
N LYS A 101 -10.71 -10.58 -4.31
CA LYS A 101 -11.47 -10.55 -5.55
C LYS A 101 -12.98 -10.64 -5.25
N PRO A 102 -13.82 -9.67 -5.66
CA PRO A 102 -15.22 -9.60 -5.21
C PRO A 102 -16.09 -10.80 -5.62
N ASP A 103 -15.81 -11.44 -6.75
CA ASP A 103 -16.52 -12.62 -7.24
C ASP A 103 -15.96 -13.94 -6.68
N GLU A 104 -14.78 -13.92 -6.05
CA GLU A 104 -14.13 -15.06 -5.40
C GLU A 104 -13.56 -14.67 -4.02
N PRO A 105 -14.39 -14.20 -3.07
CA PRO A 105 -13.90 -13.57 -1.84
C PRO A 105 -13.25 -14.53 -0.83
N ASN A 106 -13.33 -15.85 -1.09
CA ASN A 106 -12.74 -16.87 -0.23
C ASN A 106 -11.37 -17.34 -0.74
N GLU A 107 -10.90 -16.83 -1.87
CA GLU A 107 -9.59 -17.14 -2.43
C GLU A 107 -8.59 -16.05 -1.97
N PRO A 108 -7.69 -16.37 -1.02
CA PRO A 108 -6.84 -15.36 -0.37
C PRO A 108 -5.59 -15.00 -1.18
N TYR A 109 -5.42 -15.60 -2.36
CA TYR A 109 -4.18 -15.56 -3.14
C TYR A 109 -4.13 -14.49 -4.24
N TYR A 110 -5.18 -13.67 -4.31
CA TYR A 110 -5.26 -12.63 -5.34
C TYR A 110 -4.60 -11.34 -4.87
N ASP A 111 -3.85 -10.75 -5.78
CA ASP A 111 -3.29 -9.41 -5.61
C ASP A 111 -3.58 -8.54 -6.83
N ILE A 112 -3.35 -7.24 -6.66
CA ILE A 112 -3.26 -6.27 -7.74
C ILE A 112 -1.82 -5.82 -7.89
N VAL A 113 -1.31 -5.91 -9.12
CA VAL A 113 -0.05 -5.27 -9.53
C VAL A 113 -0.35 -4.02 -10.36
N PHE A 114 0.20 -2.88 -9.93
CA PHE A 114 0.26 -1.67 -10.76
C PHE A 114 1.63 -1.59 -11.43
N GLU A 115 1.63 -1.37 -12.75
CA GLU A 115 2.86 -1.23 -13.53
C GLU A 115 2.59 -0.39 -14.78
N ASN A 116 3.41 0.65 -15.00
CA ASN A 116 3.38 1.47 -16.21
C ASN A 116 1.98 2.03 -16.56
N GLY A 117 1.23 2.44 -15.54
CA GLY A 117 -0.13 2.98 -15.69
C GLY A 117 -1.21 1.93 -15.96
N LYS A 118 -0.85 0.63 -15.93
CA LYS A 118 -1.78 -0.50 -16.05
C LYS A 118 -1.97 -1.19 -14.72
N THR A 119 -3.08 -1.92 -14.63
CA THR A 119 -3.48 -2.70 -13.47
C THR A 119 -3.65 -4.15 -13.89
N TYR A 120 -3.08 -5.07 -13.11
CA TYR A 120 -3.13 -6.50 -13.39
C TYR A 120 -3.67 -7.23 -12.18
N LEU A 121 -4.56 -8.19 -12.42
CA LEU A 121 -4.92 -9.21 -11.42
C LEU A 121 -3.82 -10.27 -11.44
N THR A 122 -3.32 -10.60 -10.26
CA THR A 122 -2.24 -11.56 -10.11
C THR A 122 -2.56 -12.61 -9.06
N ASP A 123 -1.76 -13.66 -9.03
CA ASP A 123 -1.91 -14.84 -8.17
C ASP A 123 -0.57 -15.14 -7.49
N ASP A 124 -0.61 -15.27 -6.17
CA ASP A 124 0.52 -15.58 -5.30
C ASP A 124 0.49 -17.00 -4.70
N SER A 125 -0.42 -17.88 -5.13
CA SER A 125 -0.61 -19.20 -4.51
C SER A 125 0.64 -20.09 -4.51
N ASP A 126 1.54 -19.87 -5.48
CA ASP A 126 2.80 -20.60 -5.63
C ASP A 126 3.96 -20.00 -4.81
N ILE A 127 3.70 -18.96 -4.01
CA ILE A 127 4.70 -18.27 -3.21
C ILE A 127 4.90 -18.98 -1.89
N ASP A 128 6.14 -19.34 -1.63
CA ASP A 128 6.58 -19.76 -0.31
C ASP A 128 7.17 -18.55 0.43
N PHE A 129 6.34 -17.92 1.26
CA PHE A 129 6.74 -16.80 2.12
C PHE A 129 7.82 -17.17 3.15
N SER A 130 7.92 -18.45 3.55
CA SER A 130 8.92 -18.89 4.53
C SER A 130 10.34 -18.88 3.93
N ASN A 131 10.44 -19.22 2.64
CA ASN A 131 11.69 -19.25 1.90
C ASN A 131 11.87 -18.05 0.96
N LYS A 132 10.87 -17.17 0.87
CA LYS A 132 10.82 -16.00 -0.04
C LYS A 132 11.06 -16.38 -1.50
N THR A 133 10.60 -17.57 -1.88
CA THR A 133 10.73 -18.13 -3.23
C THR A 133 9.38 -18.18 -3.92
N GLY A 134 9.38 -18.05 -5.24
CA GLY A 134 8.17 -18.00 -6.06
C GLY A 134 8.14 -16.73 -6.89
N VAL A 135 7.16 -16.64 -7.79
CA VAL A 135 6.93 -15.47 -8.63
C VAL A 135 5.45 -15.17 -8.61
N ILE A 136 5.10 -13.89 -8.54
CA ILE A 136 3.72 -13.47 -8.78
C ILE A 136 3.37 -13.75 -10.22
N LYS A 137 2.26 -14.42 -10.42
CA LYS A 137 1.77 -14.75 -11.75
C LYS A 137 0.76 -13.71 -12.18
N ILE A 138 1.07 -12.99 -13.27
CA ILE A 138 0.08 -12.13 -13.92
C ILE A 138 -0.98 -13.00 -14.59
N LEU A 139 -2.24 -12.84 -14.18
CA LEU A 139 -3.37 -13.56 -14.78
C LEU A 139 -3.93 -12.80 -15.98
N LYS A 140 -4.25 -11.53 -15.79
CA LYS A 140 -4.84 -10.65 -16.82
C LYS A 140 -4.74 -9.18 -16.43
N GLU A 141 -4.87 -8.29 -17.41
CA GLU A 141 -5.19 -6.88 -17.13
C GLU A 141 -6.56 -6.82 -16.42
N TYR A 142 -6.67 -5.95 -15.41
CA TYR A 142 -7.83 -5.88 -14.53
C TYR A 142 -8.29 -4.44 -14.40
N ASP A 143 -9.57 -4.22 -14.66
CA ASP A 143 -10.19 -2.89 -14.56
C ASP A 143 -10.69 -2.69 -13.13
N LEU A 144 -9.95 -1.88 -12.36
CA LEU A 144 -10.37 -1.48 -11.02
C LEU A 144 -11.33 -0.30 -11.09
N PRO A 145 -12.36 -0.25 -10.23
CA PRO A 145 -13.17 0.94 -10.10
C PRO A 145 -12.29 2.14 -9.74
N VAL A 146 -12.67 3.32 -10.24
CA VAL A 146 -11.96 4.56 -9.92
C VAL A 146 -12.14 4.85 -8.43
N ILE A 147 -11.06 4.69 -7.67
CA ILE A 147 -10.99 5.01 -6.25
C ILE A 147 -10.37 6.39 -6.09
N LYS A 148 -10.99 7.25 -5.27
CA LYS A 148 -10.47 8.56 -4.93
C LYS A 148 -10.65 8.86 -3.45
N PHE A 149 -9.70 9.63 -2.93
CA PHE A 149 -9.70 10.15 -1.58
C PHE A 149 -9.43 11.65 -1.62
N ASP A 150 -9.98 12.37 -0.65
CA ASP A 150 -9.71 13.80 -0.46
C ASP A 150 -8.37 14.03 0.27
N GLU A 151 -8.03 15.31 0.49
CA GLU A 151 -6.82 15.73 1.20
C GLU A 151 -6.74 15.24 2.66
N LYS A 152 -7.85 14.75 3.22
CA LYS A 152 -7.95 14.19 4.57
C LYS A 152 -7.97 12.66 4.55
N ALA A 153 -7.76 12.03 3.41
CA ALA A 153 -7.88 10.58 3.22
C ALA A 153 -9.29 10.02 3.47
N GLU A 154 -10.33 10.84 3.28
CA GLU A 154 -11.73 10.41 3.28
C GLU A 154 -12.16 9.98 1.88
N PHE A 155 -12.96 8.92 1.78
CA PHE A 155 -13.39 8.35 0.50
C PHE A 155 -14.34 9.31 -0.23
N ILE A 156 -14.10 9.56 -1.52
CA ILE A 156 -14.95 10.38 -2.36
C ILE A 156 -15.85 9.46 -3.19
N ASP A 157 -17.12 9.35 -2.80
CA ASP A 157 -18.13 8.63 -3.58
C ASP A 157 -18.55 9.47 -4.79
N HIS A 158 -18.77 8.83 -5.94
CA HIS A 158 -19.11 9.47 -7.22
C HIS A 158 -20.55 9.17 -7.64
#